data_AF-A0A8T7GQX6-F1
#
_entry.id   AF-A0A8T7GQX6-F1
#
_cell.length_a   1.000
_cell.length_b   1.000
_cell.length_c   1.000
_cell.angle_alpha   90.00
_cell.angle_beta   90.00
_cell.angle_gamma   90.00
#
_symmetry.space_group_name_H-M   'P 1'
#
loop_
_entity.id
_entity.type
_entity.pdbx_description
1 polymer ?
#
loop_
_entity_poly.entity_id
_entity_poly.type
_entity_poly.pdbx_seq_one_letter_code
_entity_poly.pdbx_strand_id
1 'polypeptide(L)'
;MSDNVIYSVRMRRGPDVVHYDLIVEEEGIRLRYLGEYWSHHRPRRGLQRSADLLLYSINKRKNRRRDSGYDIRLDYCEIRSITLHRPRLIRRRLRRAGRLETVEEAVNPRLVIVTRDGRRYELEAAAKVYELLKTLLKRTAKPRLERCGAAFEVA
;
A
#
# COMPACT_ATOMS: atom_id res chain seq x y z
N MET A 1 18.67 4.21 -8.73
CA MET A 1 18.53 3.40 -7.50
C MET A 1 17.11 3.59 -6.97
N SER A 2 16.15 2.76 -7.43
CA SER A 2 14.71 3.00 -7.21
C SER A 2 13.89 1.71 -7.06
N ASP A 3 14.52 0.55 -6.87
CA ASP A 3 13.86 -0.75 -7.12
C ASP A 3 13.09 -1.30 -5.91
N ASN A 4 13.20 -0.63 -4.77
CA ASN A 4 12.65 -1.09 -3.49
C ASN A 4 11.46 -0.26 -3.00
N VAL A 5 10.92 0.63 -3.84
CA VAL A 5 9.83 1.56 -3.47
C VAL A 5 8.56 1.22 -4.24
N ILE A 6 7.48 0.97 -3.50
CA ILE A 6 6.13 0.86 -4.03
C ILE A 6 5.37 2.14 -3.69
N TYR A 7 5.04 2.90 -4.74
CA TYR A 7 4.43 4.22 -4.59
C TYR A 7 2.92 4.16 -4.32
N SER A 8 2.49 5.03 -3.39
CA SER A 8 1.09 5.27 -2.98
C SER A 8 0.30 4.01 -2.61
N VAL A 9 0.73 3.35 -1.54
CA VAL A 9 -0.12 2.42 -0.81
C VAL A 9 -1.06 3.19 0.11
N ARG A 10 -2.29 2.73 0.25
CA ARG A 10 -3.28 3.33 1.16
C ARG A 10 -3.41 2.46 2.41
N MET A 11 -3.33 3.08 3.59
CA MET A 11 -3.61 2.45 4.87
C MET A 11 -4.95 2.98 5.39
N ARG A 12 -5.86 2.08 5.76
CA ARG A 12 -7.10 2.45 6.46
C ARG A 12 -6.83 2.51 7.96
N ARG A 13 -7.22 3.61 8.61
CA ARG A 13 -7.20 3.78 10.07
C ARG A 13 -8.60 4.23 10.51
N GLY A 14 -9.47 3.27 10.87
CA GLY A 14 -10.87 3.57 11.15
C GLY A 14 -11.59 4.17 9.92
N PRO A 15 -12.25 5.34 10.02
CA PRO A 15 -12.88 6.00 8.89
C PRO A 15 -11.87 6.67 7.93
N ASP A 16 -10.63 6.88 8.38
CA ASP A 16 -9.63 7.65 7.64
C ASP A 16 -8.80 6.78 6.70
N VAL A 17 -8.41 7.37 5.56
CA VAL A 17 -7.50 6.75 4.58
C VAL A 17 -6.23 7.59 4.49
N VAL A 18 -5.10 6.97 4.81
CA VAL A 18 -3.79 7.63 4.86
C VAL A 18 -2.90 7.04 3.77
N HIS A 19 -2.19 7.89 3.03
CA HIS A 19 -1.35 7.46 1.90
C HIS A 19 0.13 7.45 2.27
N TYR A 20 0.81 6.36 1.89
CA TYR A 20 2.23 6.14 2.14
C TYR A 20 2.97 5.69 0.89
N ASP A 21 4.26 5.97 0.81
CA ASP A 21 5.18 5.17 0.02
C ASP A 21 5.65 3.99 0.88
N LEU A 22 5.59 2.78 0.33
CA LEU A 22 6.16 1.59 0.96
C LEU A 22 7.59 1.40 0.46
N ILE A 23 8.54 1.37 1.38
CA ILE A 23 9.97 1.19 1.09
C ILE A 23 10.42 -0.08 1.80
N VAL A 24 10.96 -1.03 1.04
CA VAL A 24 11.49 -2.30 1.58
C VAL A 24 13.01 -2.16 1.69
N GLU A 25 13.50 -1.89 2.89
CA GLU A 25 14.91 -1.64 3.20
C GLU A 25 15.58 -2.93 3.71
N GLU A 26 16.89 -2.87 3.92
CA GLU A 26 17.65 -4.02 4.42
C GLU A 26 17.36 -4.34 5.88
N GLU A 27 17.10 -3.32 6.71
CA GLU A 27 16.84 -3.48 8.14
C GLU A 27 15.33 -3.64 8.45
N GLY A 28 14.47 -3.18 7.55
CA GLY A 28 13.03 -3.22 7.79
C GLY A 28 12.19 -2.69 6.65
N ILE A 29 10.93 -2.43 6.96
CA ILE A 29 9.95 -1.80 6.07
C ILE A 29 9.66 -0.40 6.60
N ARG A 30 9.78 0.59 5.71
CA ARG A 30 9.44 1.99 6.01
C ARG A 30 8.21 2.41 5.22
N LEU A 31 7.22 2.95 5.93
CA LEU A 31 6.06 3.62 5.36
C LEU A 31 6.29 5.13 5.47
N ARG A 32 6.61 5.76 4.35
CA ARG A 32 6.85 7.20 4.31
C ARG A 32 5.56 7.94 4.01
N TYR A 33 5.14 8.83 4.89
CA TYR A 33 3.87 9.53 4.76
C TYR A 33 3.88 10.49 3.56
N LEU A 34 2.82 10.46 2.74
CA LEU A 34 2.72 11.28 1.53
C LEU A 34 2.02 12.63 1.73
N GLY A 35 1.52 12.91 2.94
CA GLY A 35 0.72 14.11 3.20
C GLY A 35 -0.77 13.92 2.91
N GLU A 36 -1.58 14.88 3.37
CA GLU A 36 -3.05 14.89 3.25
C GLU A 36 -3.57 15.17 1.83
N TYR A 37 -2.70 15.29 0.84
CA TYR A 37 -3.09 15.66 -0.51
C TYR A 37 -4.16 14.73 -1.10
N TRP A 38 -4.04 13.43 -0.84
CA TRP A 38 -5.01 12.42 -1.29
C TRP A 38 -6.26 12.31 -0.40
N SER A 39 -6.25 12.88 0.81
CA SER A 39 -7.40 12.89 1.72
C SER A 39 -8.59 13.64 1.13
N HIS A 40 -8.33 14.63 0.26
CA HIS A 40 -9.35 15.50 -0.34
C HIS A 40 -9.50 15.36 -1.85
N HIS A 41 -8.58 14.65 -2.53
CA HIS A 41 -8.55 14.58 -4.00
C HIS A 41 -8.62 13.13 -4.49
N ARG A 42 -9.78 12.71 -5.01
CA ARG A 42 -9.88 11.50 -5.82
C ARG A 42 -9.36 11.82 -7.22
N PRO A 43 -8.29 11.18 -7.71
CA PRO A 43 -7.79 11.46 -9.05
C PRO A 43 -8.86 11.11 -10.10
N ARG A 44 -9.26 12.10 -10.89
CA ARG A 44 -10.25 11.95 -11.98
C ARG A 44 -9.54 11.51 -13.28
N ARG A 45 -10.28 11.01 -14.27
CA ARG A 45 -9.71 10.58 -15.56
C ARG A 45 -9.42 11.79 -16.46
N GLY A 46 -8.46 11.67 -17.40
CA GLY A 46 -8.14 12.71 -18.40
C GLY A 46 -7.01 13.66 -17.99
N LEU A 47 -6.94 14.86 -18.61
CA LEU A 47 -5.93 15.89 -18.32
C LEU A 47 -5.82 16.25 -16.83
N GLN A 48 -6.92 16.15 -16.08
CA GLN A 48 -6.95 16.32 -14.62
C GLN A 48 -6.05 15.31 -13.89
N ARG A 49 -5.93 14.07 -14.38
CA ARG A 49 -5.03 13.06 -13.79
C ARG A 49 -3.58 13.51 -13.85
N SER A 50 -3.16 14.10 -14.96
CA SER A 50 -1.78 14.56 -15.14
C SER A 50 -1.48 15.75 -14.24
N ALA A 51 -2.45 16.66 -14.08
CA ALA A 51 -2.37 17.77 -13.12
C ALA A 51 -2.36 17.28 -11.66
N ASP A 52 -3.21 16.31 -11.30
CA ASP A 52 -3.24 15.69 -9.98
C ASP A 52 -1.93 14.99 -9.64
N LEU A 53 -1.35 14.28 -10.62
CA LEU A 53 -0.04 13.63 -10.50
C LEU A 53 1.10 14.66 -10.40
N LEU A 54 1.00 15.79 -11.11
CA LEU A 54 1.96 16.89 -11.03
C LEU A 54 1.90 17.55 -9.64
N LEU A 55 0.71 17.91 -9.17
CA LEU A 55 0.48 18.45 -7.83
C LEU A 55 0.91 17.47 -6.73
N TYR A 56 0.63 16.18 -6.90
CA TYR A 56 1.17 15.11 -6.06
C TYR A 56 2.70 15.11 -6.07
N SER A 57 3.34 15.21 -7.24
CA SER A 57 4.80 15.24 -7.34
C SER A 57 5.41 16.46 -6.64
N ILE A 58 4.75 17.61 -6.72
CA ILE A 58 5.15 18.86 -6.08
C ILE A 58 4.99 18.76 -4.55
N ASN A 59 3.83 18.30 -4.06
CA ASN A 59 3.60 18.11 -2.63
C ASN A 59 4.52 17.05 -2.04
N LYS A 60 4.79 15.97 -2.78
CA LYS A 60 5.78 14.98 -2.41
C LYS A 60 7.18 15.58 -2.29
N ARG A 61 7.60 16.45 -3.22
CA ARG A 61 8.89 17.17 -3.12
C ARG A 61 8.94 18.12 -1.91
N LYS A 62 7.83 18.79 -1.61
CA LYS A 62 7.72 19.72 -0.48
C LYS A 62 7.74 18.99 0.87
N ASN A 63 6.99 17.89 0.99
CA ASN A 63 6.95 17.05 2.19
C ASN A 63 8.22 16.23 2.38
N ARG A 64 8.97 15.90 1.31
CA ARG A 64 10.30 15.29 1.45
C ARG A 64 11.28 16.13 2.26
N ARG A 65 11.08 17.46 2.32
CA ARG A 65 11.93 18.41 3.06
C ARG A 65 11.52 18.62 4.51
N ARG A 66 10.32 18.17 4.90
CA ARG A 66 9.87 18.19 6.29
C ARG A 66 9.87 16.74 6.76
N ASP A 67 10.74 16.39 7.69
CA ASP A 67 10.65 15.13 8.42
C ASP A 67 9.24 15.06 9.03
N SER A 68 8.36 14.35 8.35
CA SER A 68 6.96 14.31 8.68
C SER A 68 6.87 13.24 9.76
N GLY A 69 6.59 13.62 11.00
CA GLY A 69 6.53 12.72 12.17
C GLY A 69 5.48 11.58 12.09
N TYR A 70 4.97 11.28 10.89
CA TYR A 70 4.03 10.21 10.58
C TYR A 70 4.68 9.04 9.83
N ASP A 71 5.99 9.08 9.60
CA ASP A 71 6.73 7.94 9.05
C ASP A 71 6.69 6.76 10.02
N ILE A 72 6.41 5.57 9.50
CA ILE A 72 6.41 4.32 10.27
C ILE A 72 7.60 3.50 9.83
N ARG A 73 8.40 3.02 10.77
CA ARG A 73 9.48 2.05 10.54
C ARG A 73 9.15 0.77 11.28
N LEU A 74 9.31 -0.36 10.59
CA LEU A 74 9.04 -1.69 11.11
C LEU A 74 10.27 -2.55 10.85
N ASP A 75 11.03 -2.84 11.90
CA ASP A 75 12.21 -3.70 11.78
C ASP A 75 11.76 -5.15 11.58
N TYR A 76 12.49 -5.93 10.77
CA TYR A 76 12.05 -7.28 10.44
C TYR A 76 11.87 -8.19 11.65
N CYS A 77 12.67 -8.00 12.70
CA CYS A 77 12.56 -8.78 13.93
C CYS A 77 11.43 -8.31 14.86
N GLU A 78 10.86 -7.12 14.65
CA GLU A 78 9.62 -6.68 15.31
C GLU A 78 8.38 -7.21 14.60
N ILE A 79 8.51 -7.65 13.35
CA ILE A 79 7.41 -8.23 12.58
C ILE A 79 7.20 -9.68 13.00
N ARG A 80 5.94 -10.05 13.27
CA ARG A 80 5.51 -11.42 13.52
C ARG A 80 5.12 -12.13 12.24
N SER A 81 4.38 -11.44 11.36
CA SER A 81 4.00 -11.99 10.07
C SER A 81 3.73 -10.93 9.01
N ILE A 82 3.93 -11.32 7.76
CA ILE A 82 3.50 -10.58 6.57
C ILE A 82 2.64 -11.50 5.69
N THR A 83 1.44 -11.03 5.32
CA THR A 83 0.55 -11.70 4.39
C THR A 83 0.24 -10.79 3.21
N LEU A 84 0.53 -11.22 1.99
CA LEU A 84 0.16 -10.51 0.76
C LEU A 84 -1.03 -11.20 0.09
N HIS A 85 -2.18 -10.54 0.06
CA HIS A 85 -3.38 -11.01 -0.63
C HIS A 85 -3.38 -10.62 -2.10
N ARG A 86 -3.68 -11.58 -2.96
CA ARG A 86 -3.89 -11.39 -4.40
C ARG A 86 -5.04 -10.42 -4.69
N PRO A 87 -4.95 -9.65 -5.79
CA PRO A 87 -6.12 -8.97 -6.33
C PRO A 87 -7.19 -10.00 -6.69
N ARG A 88 -8.45 -9.69 -6.42
CA ARG A 88 -9.60 -10.55 -6.74
C ARG A 88 -10.60 -9.76 -7.57
N LEU A 89 -11.23 -10.41 -8.54
CA LEU A 89 -12.41 -9.86 -9.21
C LEU A 89 -13.63 -10.31 -8.42
N ILE A 90 -14.39 -9.36 -7.87
CA ILE A 90 -15.67 -9.66 -7.23
C ILE A 90 -16.76 -9.36 -8.26
N ARG A 91 -17.59 -10.37 -8.53
CA ARG A 91 -18.82 -10.20 -9.30
C ARG A 91 -19.93 -9.78 -8.35
N ARG A 92 -20.39 -8.54 -8.49
CA ARG A 92 -21.56 -8.03 -7.75
C ARG A 92 -22.72 -7.86 -8.70
N ARG A 93 -23.87 -8.45 -8.34
CA ARG A 93 -25.14 -8.16 -8.98
C ARG A 93 -25.68 -6.86 -8.38
N LEU A 94 -25.70 -5.80 -9.19
CA LEU A 94 -26.24 -4.51 -8.82
C LEU A 94 -27.51 -4.27 -9.63
N ARG A 95 -28.55 -3.78 -8.94
CA ARG A 95 -29.80 -3.39 -9.60
C ARG A 95 -29.68 -1.92 -9.98
N ARG A 96 -29.61 -1.63 -11.29
CA ARG A 96 -29.58 -0.26 -11.84
C ARG A 96 -30.77 -0.09 -12.78
N ALA A 97 -31.54 0.98 -12.56
CA ALA A 97 -32.72 1.32 -13.37
C ALA A 97 -33.67 0.11 -13.62
N GLY A 98 -33.93 -0.68 -12.57
CA GLY A 98 -34.81 -1.86 -12.65
C GLY A 98 -34.19 -3.12 -13.25
N ARG A 99 -33.01 -3.06 -13.89
CA ARG A 99 -32.29 -4.21 -14.46
C ARG A 99 -31.22 -4.74 -13.50
N LEU A 100 -31.04 -6.06 -13.50
CA LEU A 100 -29.96 -6.74 -12.78
C LEU A 100 -28.71 -6.73 -13.66
N GLU A 101 -27.72 -5.93 -13.30
CA GLU A 101 -26.43 -5.87 -13.97
C GLU A 101 -25.39 -6.62 -13.13
N THR A 102 -24.58 -7.46 -13.76
CA THR A 102 -23.40 -8.04 -13.09
C THR A 102 -22.23 -7.11 -13.33
N VAL A 103 -21.76 -6.47 -12.26
CA VAL A 103 -20.60 -5.59 -12.28
C VAL A 103 -19.41 -6.35 -11.74
N GLU A 104 -18.32 -6.38 -12.50
CA GLU A 104 -17.04 -6.90 -12.03
C GLU A 104 -16.25 -5.76 -11.38
N GLU A 105 -15.98 -5.89 -10.09
CA GLU A 105 -15.18 -4.92 -9.32
C GLU A 105 -13.82 -5.55 -8.97
N ALA A 106 -12.75 -4.90 -9.41
CA ALA A 106 -11.39 -5.33 -9.07
C ALA A 106 -11.03 -4.89 -7.65
N VAL A 107 -10.84 -5.87 -6.77
CA VAL A 107 -10.29 -5.67 -5.42
C VAL A 107 -8.79 -5.55 -5.51
N ASN A 108 -8.30 -4.45 -4.96
CA ASN A 108 -6.88 -4.17 -4.88
C ASN A 108 -6.15 -5.19 -3.97
N PRO A 109 -4.89 -5.54 -4.28
CA PRO A 109 -4.07 -6.36 -3.40
C PRO A 109 -3.90 -5.69 -2.04
N ARG A 110 -3.90 -6.52 -0.99
CA ARG A 110 -3.75 -6.07 0.40
C ARG A 110 -2.55 -6.74 1.04
N LEU A 111 -1.62 -5.93 1.53
CA LEU A 111 -0.49 -6.34 2.34
C LEU A 111 -0.85 -6.12 3.81
N VAL A 112 -0.84 -7.20 4.58
CA VAL A 112 -1.08 -7.18 6.03
C VAL A 112 0.24 -7.44 6.73
N ILE A 113 0.65 -6.54 7.61
CA ILE A 113 1.83 -6.69 8.46
C ILE A 113 1.36 -6.73 9.90
N VAL A 114 1.71 -7.79 10.63
CA VAL A 114 1.42 -7.95 12.04
C VAL A 114 2.75 -7.92 12.80
N THR A 115 2.88 -7.03 13.76
CA THR A 115 4.05 -6.91 14.63
C THR A 115 3.90 -7.78 15.88
N ARG A 116 5.03 -8.05 16.55
CA ARG A 116 5.08 -8.87 17.77
C ARG A 116 4.35 -8.26 18.95
N ASP A 117 4.28 -6.93 19.01
CA ASP A 117 3.49 -6.17 19.98
C ASP A 117 1.96 -6.21 19.71
N GLY A 118 1.53 -6.90 18.64
CA GLY A 118 0.12 -7.08 18.28
C GLY A 118 -0.45 -6.00 17.36
N ARG A 119 0.31 -4.98 16.96
CA ARG A 119 -0.17 -3.99 15.98
C ARG A 119 -0.35 -4.62 14.61
N ARG A 120 -1.34 -4.12 13.88
CA ARG A 120 -1.70 -4.60 12.53
C ARG A 120 -1.77 -3.44 11.56
N TYR A 121 -0.99 -3.54 10.48
CA TYR A 121 -0.95 -2.57 9.40
C TYR A 121 -1.53 -3.20 8.13
N GLU A 122 -2.63 -2.64 7.63
CA GLU A 122 -3.25 -3.08 6.37
C GLU A 122 -3.03 -2.04 5.28
N LEU A 123 -2.27 -2.42 4.27
CA LEU A 123 -1.87 -1.58 3.15
C LEU A 123 -2.51 -2.11 1.87
N GLU A 124 -3.27 -1.29 1.18
CA GLU A 124 -3.82 -1.62 -0.13
C GLU A 124 -3.00 -0.94 -1.22
N ALA A 125 -2.57 -1.73 -2.20
CA ALA A 125 -1.79 -1.25 -3.34
C ALA A 125 -2.61 -1.34 -4.63
N ALA A 126 -2.23 -0.63 -5.69
CA ALA A 126 -2.92 -0.79 -6.98
C ALA A 126 -2.70 -2.21 -7.54
N ALA A 127 -3.72 -2.82 -8.16
CA ALA A 127 -3.59 -4.17 -8.72
C ALA A 127 -2.40 -4.36 -9.67
N LYS A 128 -2.07 -3.34 -10.47
CA LYS A 128 -0.94 -3.34 -11.40
C LYS A 128 0.44 -3.50 -10.75
N VAL A 129 0.59 -3.21 -9.45
CA VAL A 129 1.89 -3.33 -8.76
C VAL A 129 2.01 -4.64 -7.97
N TYR A 130 1.02 -5.54 -8.03
CA TYR A 130 1.00 -6.77 -7.26
C TYR A 130 2.23 -7.65 -7.51
N GLU A 131 2.55 -7.97 -8.77
CA GLU A 131 3.68 -8.84 -9.08
C GLU A 131 5.03 -8.20 -8.69
N LEU A 132 5.15 -6.88 -8.84
CA LEU A 132 6.33 -6.14 -8.37
C LEU A 132 6.46 -6.22 -6.84
N LEU A 133 5.38 -5.94 -6.09
CA LEU A 133 5.36 -5.99 -4.64
C LEU A 133 5.68 -7.40 -4.12
N LYS A 134 5.06 -8.42 -4.71
CA LYS A 134 5.30 -9.84 -4.39
C LYS A 134 6.77 -10.21 -4.62
N THR A 135 7.34 -9.82 -5.76
CA THR A 135 8.75 -10.11 -6.09
C THR A 135 9.68 -9.40 -5.11
N LEU A 136 9.42 -8.13 -4.83
CA LEU A 136 10.21 -7.33 -3.89
C LEU A 136 10.21 -7.91 -2.47
N LEU A 137 9.02 -8.28 -1.96
CA LEU A 137 8.89 -8.89 -0.64
C LEU A 137 9.54 -10.27 -0.57
N LYS A 138 9.35 -11.12 -1.60
CA LYS A 138 10.00 -12.43 -1.66
C LYS A 138 11.52 -12.34 -1.71
N ARG A 139 12.07 -11.39 -2.46
CA ARG A 139 13.51 -11.20 -2.60
C ARG A 139 14.15 -10.61 -1.35
N THR A 140 13.48 -9.65 -0.71
CA THR A 140 14.12 -8.79 0.31
C THR A 140 13.63 -9.10 1.71
N ALA A 141 12.30 -9.10 1.92
CA ALA A 141 11.70 -9.23 3.23
C ALA A 141 11.67 -10.68 3.71
N LYS A 142 11.27 -11.64 2.86
CA LYS A 142 11.10 -13.04 3.24
C LYS A 142 12.35 -13.64 3.91
N PRO A 143 13.57 -13.56 3.34
CA PRO A 143 14.75 -14.16 3.97
C PRO A 143 15.08 -13.56 5.34
N ARG A 144 14.74 -12.29 5.55
CA ARG A 144 15.03 -11.56 6.80
C ARG A 144 14.00 -11.87 7.88
N LEU A 145 12.72 -11.96 7.49
CA LEU A 145 11.65 -12.43 8.36
C LEU A 145 11.92 -13.85 8.85
N GLU A 146 12.33 -14.75 7.96
CA GLU A 146 12.65 -16.14 8.32
C GLU A 146 13.80 -16.22 9.33
N ARG A 147 14.84 -15.39 9.20
CA ARG A 147 15.92 -15.28 10.20
C ARG A 147 15.43 -14.84 11.57
N CYS A 148 14.42 -13.98 11.62
CA CYS A 148 13.79 -13.55 12.86
C CYS A 148 12.67 -14.50 13.33
N GLY A 149 12.45 -15.66 12.68
CA GLY A 149 11.36 -16.60 13.03
C GLY A 149 9.95 -16.07 12.75
N ALA A 150 9.82 -15.12 11.82
CA ALA A 150 8.54 -14.55 11.40
C ALA A 150 7.98 -15.23 10.15
N ALA A 151 6.66 -15.20 9.98
CA ALA A 151 5.98 -15.85 8.86
C ALA A 151 5.85 -14.91 7.65
N PHE A 152 6.00 -15.46 6.44
CA PHE A 152 5.72 -14.76 5.17
C PHE A 152 4.82 -15.61 4.28
N GLU A 153 3.65 -15.07 3.93
CA GLU A 153 2.62 -15.78 3.17
C GLU A 153 2.10 -14.98 1.98
N VAL A 154 1.74 -15.68 0.90
CA VAL A 154 1.07 -15.11 -0.28
C VAL A 154 -0.26 -15.83 -0.48
N ALA A 155 -1.37 -15.13 -0.24
CA ALA A 155 -2.74 -15.66 -0.15
C ALA A 155 -3.65 -15.22 -1.32
#